data_AF-A0A0J9E529-F1
#
_entry.id   AF-A0A0J9E529-F1
#
_cell.length_a   1.000
_cell.length_b   1.000
_cell.length_c   1.000
_cell.angle_alpha   90.00
_cell.angle_beta   90.00
_cell.angle_gamma   90.00
#
_symmetry.space_group_name_H-M   'P 1'
#
loop_
_entity.id
_entity.type
_entity.pdbx_description
1 polymer ?
#
loop_
_entity_poly.entity_id
_entity_poly.type
_entity_poly.pdbx_seq_one_letter_code
_entity_poly.pdbx_strand_id
1 'polypeptide(L)'
;MLGIPRSTFYRWYDRYAEGGFDALADRSPRPKSVWNRIPQDKRDDLIEFALEYEALTTRDLAVKYTDEKRCSGETLHWGLS
;
A
#
# COMPACT_ATOMS: atom_id res chain seq x y z
N MET A 1 -40.57 -7.76 9.77
CA MET A 1 -39.49 -6.80 9.43
C MET A 1 -38.25 -7.60 9.07
N LEU A 2 -37.58 -7.29 7.96
CA LEU A 2 -36.51 -8.11 7.36
C LEU A 2 -35.18 -8.16 8.15
N GLY A 3 -35.14 -7.65 9.39
CA GLY A 3 -33.93 -7.67 10.23
C GLY A 3 -32.73 -6.85 9.72
N ILE A 4 -32.87 -6.18 8.57
CA ILE A 4 -31.81 -5.42 7.91
C ILE A 4 -31.95 -3.93 8.27
N PRO A 5 -30.90 -3.27 8.79
CA PRO A 5 -30.90 -1.83 8.99
C PRO A 5 -31.19 -1.07 7.70
N ARG A 6 -31.95 0.02 7.80
CA ARG A 6 -32.36 0.84 6.65
C ARG A 6 -31.17 1.34 5.82
N SER A 7 -30.05 1.68 6.47
CA SER A 7 -28.81 2.09 5.80
C SER A 7 -28.21 1.01 4.89
N THR A 8 -28.26 -0.26 5.31
CA THR A 8 -27.78 -1.39 4.50
C THR A 8 -28.64 -1.58 3.27
N PHE A 9 -29.97 -1.45 3.41
CA PHE A 9 -30.90 -1.55 2.29
C PHE A 9 -30.62 -0.47 1.22
N TYR A 10 -30.54 0.80 1.62
CA TYR A 10 -30.27 1.88 0.66
C TYR A 10 -28.89 1.76 0.01
N ARG A 11 -27.86 1.35 0.75
CA ARG A 11 -26.53 1.11 0.18
C ARG A 11 -26.53 0.00 -0.89
N TRP A 12 -27.33 -1.05 -0.71
CA TRP A 12 -27.51 -2.08 -1.74
C TRP A 12 -28.31 -1.56 -2.92
N TYR A 13 -29.35 -0.76 -2.66
CA TYR A 13 -30.15 -0.15 -3.71
C TYR A 13 -29.31 0.77 -4.61
N ASP A 14 -28.49 1.63 -4.02
CA ASP A 14 -27.61 2.54 -4.77
C ASP A 14 -26.65 1.75 -5.68
N ARG A 15 -26.02 0.69 -5.14
CA ARG A 15 -25.15 -0.20 -5.93
C ARG A 15 -25.90 -0.90 -7.06
N TYR A 16 -27.11 -1.38 -6.79
CA TYR A 16 -27.95 -2.02 -7.80
C TYR A 16 -28.36 -1.03 -8.90
N ALA A 17 -28.70 0.21 -8.55
CA ALA A 17 -29.03 1.25 -9.51
C ALA A 17 -27.84 1.62 -10.40
N GLU A 18 -26.62 1.58 -9.87
CA GLU A 18 -25.39 1.93 -10.60
C GLU A 18 -24.84 0.79 -11.47
N GLY A 19 -24.93 -0.47 -11.03
CA GLY A 19 -24.26 -1.59 -11.71
C GLY A 19 -24.99 -2.93 -11.62
N GLY A 20 -26.30 -2.91 -11.37
CA GLY A 20 -27.15 -4.09 -11.37
C GLY A 20 -26.70 -5.16 -10.36
N PHE A 21 -26.90 -6.42 -10.72
CA PHE A 21 -26.52 -7.56 -9.86
C PHE A 21 -25.01 -7.69 -9.67
N ASP A 22 -24.21 -7.32 -10.67
CA ASP A 22 -22.74 -7.41 -10.59
C ASP A 22 -22.15 -6.45 -9.54
N ALA A 23 -22.83 -5.32 -9.28
CA ALA A 23 -22.44 -4.39 -8.22
C ALA A 23 -22.78 -4.87 -6.80
N LEU A 24 -23.66 -5.86 -6.67
CA LEU A 24 -23.99 -6.52 -5.41
C LEU A 24 -23.03 -7.68 -5.09
N ALA A 25 -22.21 -8.11 -6.06
CA ALA A 25 -21.20 -9.15 -5.83
C ALA A 25 -20.25 -8.76 -4.68
N ASP A 26 -19.86 -9.75 -3.89
CA ASP A 26 -18.96 -9.54 -2.76
C ASP A 26 -17.59 -9.08 -3.28
N ARG A 27 -17.23 -7.83 -2.94
CA ARG A 27 -15.92 -7.27 -3.28
C ARG A 27 -15.05 -7.39 -2.05
N SER A 28 -14.02 -8.22 -2.14
CA SER A 28 -13.00 -8.34 -1.10
C SER A 28 -12.48 -6.94 -0.73
N PRO A 29 -12.50 -6.56 0.56
CA PRO A 29 -12.07 -5.24 0.99
C PRO A 29 -10.61 -5.03 0.56
N ARG A 30 -10.36 -4.02 -0.27
CA ARG A 30 -9.01 -3.58 -0.63
C ARG A 30 -8.64 -2.39 0.26
N PRO A 31 -8.08 -2.61 1.47
CA PRO A 31 -7.66 -1.52 2.31
C PRO A 31 -6.63 -0.67 1.57
N LYS A 32 -6.90 0.64 1.47
CA LYS A 32 -6.01 1.59 0.79
C LYS A 32 -4.65 1.71 1.48
N SER A 33 -4.61 1.49 2.79
CA SER A 33 -3.40 1.52 3.60
C SER A 33 -3.31 0.24 4.42
N VAL A 34 -2.24 -0.52 4.19
CA VAL A 34 -1.81 -1.64 5.05
C VAL A 34 -0.56 -1.14 5.74
N TRP A 35 -0.51 -1.24 7.07
CA TRP A 35 0.55 -0.67 7.92
C TRP A 35 1.99 -1.03 7.48
N ASN A 36 2.17 -2.14 6.76
CA ASN A 36 3.46 -2.63 6.26
C ASN A 36 3.61 -2.57 4.73
N ARG A 37 2.79 -1.77 4.03
CA ARG A 37 2.91 -1.66 2.57
C ARG A 37 4.04 -0.68 2.23
N ILE A 38 5.10 -1.20 1.61
CA ILE A 38 6.14 -0.37 1.00
C ILE A 38 5.50 0.42 -0.15
N PRO A 39 5.64 1.75 -0.18
CA PRO A 39 5.19 2.58 -1.30
C PRO A 39 5.72 2.06 -2.64
N GLN A 40 4.93 2.16 -3.72
CA GLN A 40 5.30 1.53 -4.99
C GLN A 40 6.58 2.14 -5.58
N ASP A 41 6.74 3.45 -5.48
CA ASP A 41 7.96 4.18 -5.80
C ASP A 41 9.20 3.58 -5.10
N LYS A 42 9.10 3.28 -3.81
CA LYS A 42 10.20 2.65 -3.05
C LYS A 42 10.47 1.22 -3.48
N ARG A 43 9.46 0.49 -3.97
CA ARG A 43 9.63 -0.86 -4.50
C ARG A 43 10.33 -0.82 -5.85
N ASP A 44 9.93 0.09 -6.72
CA ASP A 44 10.50 0.24 -8.05
C ASP A 44 11.97 0.70 -7.95
N ASP A 45 12.27 1.68 -7.09
CA ASP A 45 13.65 2.08 -6.73
C ASP A 45 14.51 0.89 -6.28
N LEU A 46 13.97 0.03 -5.41
CA LEU A 46 14.69 -1.14 -4.88
C LEU A 46 14.94 -2.20 -5.96
N ILE A 47 13.99 -2.36 -6.89
CA ILE A 47 14.14 -3.29 -8.02
C ILE A 47 15.24 -2.81 -8.95
N GLU A 48 15.26 -1.53 -9.33
CA GLU A 48 16.34 -0.99 -10.17
C GLU A 48 17.70 -1.13 -9.49
N PHE A 49 17.78 -0.84 -8.20
CA PHE A 49 19.01 -1.02 -7.42
C PHE A 49 19.48 -2.48 -7.40
N ALA A 50 18.55 -3.43 -7.33
CA ALA A 50 18.88 -4.86 -7.38
C ALA A 50 19.40 -5.32 -8.74
N LEU A 51 18.91 -4.71 -9.82
CA LEU A 51 19.39 -4.98 -11.17
C LEU A 51 20.81 -4.41 -11.39
N GLU A 52 21.14 -3.28 -10.76
CA GLU A 52 22.49 -2.71 -10.81
C GLU A 52 23.51 -3.55 -10.02
N TYR A 53 23.09 -4.17 -8.92
CA TYR A 53 23.94 -4.95 -8.02
C TYR A 53 23.55 -6.43 -7.91
N GLU A 54 23.40 -7.11 -9.04
CA GLU A 54 22.94 -8.51 -9.12
C GLU A 54 23.85 -9.51 -8.36
N ALA A 55 25.14 -9.18 -8.21
CA ALA A 55 26.10 -10.02 -7.49
C ALA A 55 25.96 -9.96 -5.96
N LEU A 56 25.19 -9.01 -5.42
CA LEU A 56 25.00 -8.88 -3.98
C LEU A 56 23.95 -9.85 -3.45
N THR A 57 24.20 -10.37 -2.25
CA THR A 57 23.17 -11.10 -1.52
C THR A 57 22.05 -10.15 -1.09
N THR A 58 20.85 -10.66 -0.85
CA THR A 58 19.71 -9.84 -0.38
C THR A 58 20.04 -9.01 0.87
N ARG A 59 20.90 -9.56 1.75
CA ARG A 59 21.31 -8.87 2.98
C ARG A 59 22.27 -7.72 2.68
N ASP A 60 23.26 -7.96 1.82
CA ASP A 60 24.24 -6.94 1.46
C ASP A 60 23.59 -5.82 0.65
N LEU A 61 22.65 -6.17 -0.24
CA LEU A 61 21.85 -5.23 -1.00
C LEU A 61 21.01 -4.33 -0.08
N ALA A 62 20.36 -4.89 0.94
CA ALA A 62 19.58 -4.10 1.89
C ALA A 62 20.44 -3.12 2.70
N VAL A 63 21.65 -3.53 3.09
CA VAL A 63 22.61 -2.67 3.78
C VAL A 63 23.07 -1.54 2.86
N LYS A 64 23.49 -1.88 1.64
CA LYS A 64 23.99 -0.92 0.65
C LYS A 64 22.93 0.08 0.24
N TYR A 65 21.69 -0.38 0.00
CA TYR A 65 20.54 0.49 -0.29
C TYR A 65 20.25 1.47 0.86
N THR A 66 20.29 1.00 2.11
CA THR A 66 20.03 1.86 3.27
C THR A 66 21.15 2.86 3.52
N ASP A 67 22.40 2.49 3.26
CA ASP A 67 23.57 3.36 3.41
C ASP A 67 23.58 4.47 2.35
N GLU A 68 23.34 4.14 1.09
CA GLU A 68 23.29 5.11 -0.01
C GLU A 68 22.12 6.10 0.14
N LYS A 69 20.94 5.62 0.58
CA LYS A 69 19.79 6.49 0.85
C LYS A 69 19.92 7.29 2.17
N ARG A 70 20.75 6.86 3.13
CA ARG A 70 21.07 7.64 4.35
C ARG A 70 22.13 8.70 4.11
N CYS A 71 23.08 8.46 3.21
CA CYS A 71 24.14 9.41 2.90
C CYS A 71 23.67 10.57 2.00
N SER A 72 22.54 10.45 1.30
CA SER A 72 21.88 11.58 0.64
C SER A 72 21.10 12.43 1.66
N GLY A 73 21.84 13.21 2.44
CA GLY A 73 21.42 14.29 3.35
C GLY A 73 19.92 14.54 3.57
N GLU A 74 19.38 13.97 4.64
CA GLU A 74 18.52 14.70 5.56
C GLU A 74 19.11 14.54 6.96
N THR A 75 19.80 15.59 7.41
CA THR A 75 20.07 15.82 8.83
C THR A 75 18.72 15.81 9.54
N LEU A 76 18.34 14.67 10.09
CA LEU A 76 17.23 14.57 11.02
C LEU A 76 17.61 15.38 12.26
N HIS A 77 17.23 16.66 12.22
CA HIS A 77 16.98 17.46 13.41
C HIS A 77 15.88 16.74 14.19
N TRP A 78 16.28 15.78 15.03
CA TRP A 78 15.42 15.24 16.07
C TRP A 78 15.25 16.33 17.13
N GLY A 79 14.28 17.21 16.86
CA GLY A 79 13.81 18.21 17.81
C GLY A 79 13.35 17.54 19.08
N LEU A 80 14.23 17.52 20.08
CA LEU A 80 13.84 17.53 21.48
C LEU A 80 13.56 18.98 21.84
N SER A 81 12.28 19.35 21.88
CA SER A 81 11.73 20.46 22.67
C SER A 81 10.27 20.19 22.96
#